data_AF-A0A136MDX3-F1
#
_entry.id   AF-A0A136MDX3-F1
#
_cell.length_a   1.000
_cell.length_b   1.000
_cell.length_c   1.000
_cell.angle_alpha   90.00
_cell.angle_beta   90.00
_cell.angle_gamma   90.00
#
_symmetry.space_group_name_H-M   'P 1'
#
loop_
_entity.id
_entity.type
_entity.pdbx_description
1 polymer ?
#
loop_
_entity_poly.entity_id
_entity_poly.type
_entity_poly.pdbx_seq_one_letter_code
_entity_poly.pdbx_strand_id
1 'polypeptide(L)'
;MTARFFPIFTVCLAMVLQAGPGANAAEPEQGFISMFNGKDLSGWDGKPGWWSVEDGAITSQTTPEKTLTQPNYLIWKGGEPGNFDMRFEFRIIGGNSGVQIRSKLLPDWDTNGYQADIEDGTQWVGCLFEHTRVALGLRGEKSGHR
;
A
#
# COMPACT_ATOMS: atom_id res chain seq x y z
N MET A 1 -26.95 -67.55 27.40
CA MET A 1 -26.80 -66.58 26.29
C MET A 1 -27.39 -65.25 26.72
N THR A 2 -26.56 -64.26 27.03
CA THR A 2 -26.90 -62.82 27.02
C THR A 2 -25.61 -62.03 27.18
N ALA A 3 -25.01 -61.64 26.06
CA ALA A 3 -23.92 -60.67 26.03
C ALA A 3 -24.54 -59.27 26.08
N ARG A 4 -24.04 -58.38 26.95
CA ARG A 4 -24.37 -56.95 26.92
C ARG A 4 -23.07 -56.16 26.76
N PHE A 5 -22.95 -55.54 25.60
CA PHE A 5 -21.95 -54.55 25.22
C PHE A 5 -22.16 -53.25 26.02
N PHE A 6 -21.08 -52.61 26.43
CA PHE A 6 -21.07 -51.19 26.80
C PHE A 6 -20.05 -50.46 25.90
N PRO A 7 -20.44 -49.34 25.26
CA PRO A 7 -19.59 -48.64 24.31
C PRO A 7 -18.54 -47.79 25.02
N ILE A 8 -17.31 -47.85 24.51
CA ILE A 8 -16.21 -46.95 24.88
C ILE A 8 -16.52 -45.57 24.26
N PHE A 9 -16.79 -44.57 25.10
CA PHE A 9 -16.84 -43.17 24.66
C PHE A 9 -15.41 -42.65 24.46
N THR A 10 -14.95 -42.63 23.22
CA THR A 10 -13.75 -41.90 22.82
C THR A 10 -14.06 -40.40 22.85
N VAL A 11 -13.45 -39.68 23.80
CA VAL A 11 -13.43 -38.21 23.80
C VAL A 11 -12.37 -37.77 22.78
N CYS A 12 -12.81 -37.37 21.59
CA CYS A 12 -11.95 -36.63 20.66
C CYS A 12 -11.79 -35.20 21.18
N LEU A 13 -10.63 -34.89 21.75
CA LEU A 13 -10.19 -33.53 22.01
C LEU A 13 -9.95 -32.82 20.68
N ALA A 14 -10.94 -32.07 20.20
CA ALA A 14 -10.76 -31.16 19.08
C ALA A 14 -9.85 -30.01 19.54
N MET A 15 -8.57 -30.05 19.14
CA MET A 15 -7.74 -28.85 19.12
C MET A 15 -8.37 -27.88 18.13
N VAL A 16 -9.02 -26.85 18.65
CA VAL A 16 -9.41 -25.69 17.85
C VAL A 16 -8.10 -24.99 17.46
N LEU A 17 -7.66 -25.17 16.21
CA LEU A 17 -6.74 -24.22 15.59
C LEU A 17 -7.48 -22.89 15.49
N GLN A 18 -7.24 -21.98 16.43
CA GLN A 18 -7.56 -20.57 16.24
C GLN A 18 -6.62 -20.04 15.15
N ALA A 19 -7.12 -19.96 13.92
CA ALA A 19 -6.51 -19.15 12.88
C ALA A 19 -6.46 -17.69 13.38
N GLY A 20 -5.30 -17.06 13.18
CA GLY A 20 -4.79 -15.93 13.97
C GLY A 20 -5.63 -14.66 13.93
N PRO A 21 -5.36 -13.72 14.87
CA PRO A 21 -5.90 -12.37 14.76
C PRO A 21 -5.38 -11.76 13.46
N GLY A 22 -6.31 -11.37 12.58
CA GLY A 22 -6.02 -10.68 11.33
C GLY A 22 -5.18 -9.43 11.57
N ALA A 23 -4.26 -9.17 10.64
CA ALA A 23 -3.45 -7.96 10.49
C ALA A 23 -3.38 -7.10 11.76
N ASN A 24 -2.45 -7.42 12.65
CA ASN A 24 -2.00 -6.44 13.64
C ASN A 24 -1.49 -5.24 12.85
N ALA A 25 -2.28 -4.16 12.80
CA ALA A 25 -1.73 -2.85 12.48
C ALA A 25 -0.58 -2.65 13.47
N ALA A 26 0.66 -2.62 12.97
CA ALA A 26 1.83 -2.46 13.81
C ALA A 26 1.62 -1.22 14.69
N GLU A 27 1.97 -1.30 15.98
CA GLU A 27 1.95 -0.10 16.80
C GLU A 27 2.85 0.95 16.15
N PRO A 28 2.40 2.20 16.03
CA PRO A 28 3.16 3.21 15.33
C PRO A 28 4.52 3.40 16.01
N GLU A 29 5.58 3.39 15.21
CA GLU A 29 6.93 3.70 15.67
C GLU A 29 6.92 5.06 16.40
N GLN A 30 7.68 5.16 17.50
CA GLN A 30 7.72 6.40 18.28
C GLN A 30 8.09 7.60 17.39
N GLY A 31 7.23 8.62 17.37
CA GLY A 31 7.41 9.81 16.53
C GLY A 31 6.78 9.72 15.14
N PHE A 32 6.21 8.58 14.77
CA PHE A 32 5.45 8.39 13.53
C PHE A 32 3.96 8.29 13.80
N ILE A 33 3.16 8.71 12.82
CA ILE A 33 1.73 8.41 12.75
C ILE A 33 1.52 7.40 11.63
N SER A 34 0.64 6.42 11.84
CA SER A 34 0.27 5.52 10.75
C SER A 34 -0.67 6.23 9.79
N MET A 35 -0.28 6.30 8.51
CA MET A 35 -1.16 6.84 7.45
C MET A 35 -2.21 5.81 7.00
N PHE A 36 -1.97 4.51 7.22
CA PHE A 36 -2.83 3.42 6.80
C PHE A 36 -3.23 2.55 8.00
N ASN A 37 -4.52 2.19 8.06
CA ASN A 37 -5.08 1.45 9.19
C ASN A 37 -4.93 -0.08 9.08
N GLY A 38 -4.34 -0.58 7.98
CA GLY A 38 -4.13 -2.02 7.75
C GLY A 38 -5.35 -2.78 7.24
N LYS A 39 -6.49 -2.12 7.07
CA LYS A 39 -7.80 -2.78 6.87
C LYS A 39 -8.56 -2.27 5.67
N ASP A 40 -8.63 -0.95 5.50
CA ASP A 40 -9.43 -0.31 4.46
C ASP A 40 -8.86 1.06 4.06
N LEU A 41 -9.50 1.69 3.08
CA LEU A 41 -9.08 2.99 2.56
C LEU A 41 -9.67 4.18 3.34
N SER A 42 -10.10 3.99 4.59
CA SER A 42 -10.54 5.12 5.43
C SER A 42 -9.43 6.14 5.56
N GLY A 43 -9.74 7.41 5.29
CA GLY A 43 -8.75 8.49 5.24
C GLY A 43 -8.00 8.59 3.91
N TRP A 44 -8.41 7.84 2.88
CA TRP A 44 -7.88 7.93 1.53
C TRP A 44 -9.00 8.19 0.52
N ASP A 45 -8.67 8.89 -0.56
CA ASP A 45 -9.57 9.21 -1.67
C ASP A 45 -8.91 8.78 -2.98
N GLY A 46 -9.56 7.86 -3.69
CA GLY A 46 -9.00 7.26 -4.90
C GLY A 46 -10.08 7.05 -5.95
N LYS A 47 -9.64 6.96 -7.21
CA LYS A 47 -10.53 6.72 -8.33
C LYS A 47 -11.31 5.41 -8.12
N PRO A 48 -12.65 5.42 -8.22
CA PRO A 48 -13.46 4.22 -8.00
C PRO A 48 -13.00 3.02 -8.84
N GLY A 49 -12.86 1.87 -8.19
CA GLY A 49 -12.44 0.62 -8.84
C GLY A 49 -10.94 0.48 -9.09
N TRP A 50 -10.10 1.46 -8.73
CA TRP A 50 -8.64 1.37 -8.94
C TRP A 50 -7.85 0.91 -7.73
N TRP A 51 -8.33 1.20 -6.52
CA TRP A 51 -7.61 0.95 -5.28
C TRP A 51 -8.39 0.00 -4.37
N SER A 52 -7.69 -0.97 -3.80
CA SER A 52 -8.20 -1.97 -2.86
C SER A 52 -7.24 -2.13 -1.67
N VAL A 53 -7.65 -2.91 -0.68
CA VAL A 53 -6.75 -3.45 0.34
C VAL A 53 -6.75 -4.97 0.20
N GLU A 54 -5.56 -5.54 0.00
CA GLU A 54 -5.33 -6.98 -0.16
C GLU A 54 -4.18 -7.39 0.74
N ASP A 55 -4.36 -8.46 1.51
CA ASP A 55 -3.38 -8.97 2.49
C ASP A 55 -2.82 -7.89 3.44
N GLY A 56 -3.65 -6.91 3.80
CA GLY A 56 -3.26 -5.81 4.68
C GLY A 56 -2.34 -4.79 4.02
N ALA A 57 -2.34 -4.68 2.68
CA ALA A 57 -1.60 -3.67 1.92
C ALA A 57 -2.53 -2.96 0.91
N ILE A 58 -2.33 -1.64 0.75
CA ILE A 58 -2.98 -0.87 -0.30
C ILE A 58 -2.51 -1.42 -1.66
N THR A 59 -3.46 -1.79 -2.51
CA THR A 59 -3.18 -2.47 -3.78
C THR A 59 -3.86 -1.76 -4.94
N SER A 60 -3.14 -1.66 -6.06
CA SER A 60 -3.65 -1.21 -7.36
C SER A 60 -3.07 -2.11 -8.44
N GLN A 61 -3.91 -2.50 -9.40
CA GLN A 61 -3.56 -3.45 -10.44
C GLN A 61 -4.22 -3.10 -11.77
N THR A 62 -3.44 -3.26 -12.84
CA THR A 62 -3.92 -3.30 -14.22
C THR A 62 -4.03 -4.74 -14.70
N THR A 63 -4.97 -5.01 -15.61
CA THR A 63 -5.12 -6.30 -16.30
C THR A 63 -5.35 -6.05 -17.79
N PRO A 64 -5.30 -7.09 -18.66
CA PRO A 64 -5.67 -6.93 -20.06
C PRO A 64 -7.08 -6.34 -20.27
N GLU A 65 -8.01 -6.62 -19.36
CA GLU A 65 -9.39 -6.12 -19.37
C GLU A 65 -9.54 -4.77 -18.67
N LYS A 66 -8.62 -4.43 -17.76
CA LYS A 66 -8.59 -3.19 -16.99
C LYS A 66 -7.29 -2.44 -17.24
N THR A 67 -7.23 -1.81 -18.41
CA THR A 67 -6.06 -1.05 -18.86
C THR A 67 -6.08 0.37 -18.31
N LEU A 68 -4.90 0.87 -17.94
CA LEU A 68 -4.71 2.24 -17.46
C LEU A 68 -4.42 3.14 -18.66
N THR A 69 -5.35 4.03 -19.00
CA THR A 69 -5.16 5.01 -20.09
C THR A 69 -4.65 6.36 -19.59
N GLN A 70 -4.83 6.65 -18.30
CA GLN A 70 -4.37 7.86 -17.62
C GLN A 70 -3.92 7.49 -16.20
N PRO A 71 -2.88 8.14 -15.67
CA PRO A 71 -2.50 7.95 -14.27
C PRO A 71 -3.66 8.31 -13.35
N ASN A 72 -3.72 7.65 -12.20
CA ASN A 72 -4.58 8.05 -11.10
C ASN A 72 -3.87 7.72 -9.79
N TYR A 73 -4.05 8.57 -8.79
CA TYR A 73 -3.36 8.48 -7.52
C TYR A 73 -4.35 8.27 -6.36
N LEU A 74 -3.89 7.59 -5.32
CA LEU A 74 -4.59 7.51 -4.05
C LEU A 74 -4.17 8.67 -3.16
N ILE A 75 -5.13 9.50 -2.76
CA ILE A 75 -4.90 10.76 -2.08
C ILE A 75 -5.16 10.60 -0.58
N TRP A 76 -4.14 10.77 0.24
CA TRP A 76 -4.30 10.76 1.69
C TRP A 76 -5.05 12.01 2.16
N LYS A 77 -6.03 11.83 3.05
CA LYS A 77 -6.90 12.90 3.59
C LYS A 77 -6.59 13.26 5.04
N GLY A 78 -5.52 12.71 5.61
CA GLY A 78 -5.12 12.97 7.00
C GLY A 78 -4.41 14.31 7.23
N GLY A 79 -4.15 15.09 6.18
CA GLY A 79 -3.64 16.47 6.28
C GLY A 79 -2.67 16.85 5.17
N GLU A 80 -2.03 18.01 5.35
CA GLU A 80 -1.02 18.56 4.44
C GLU A 80 0.31 18.73 5.20
N PRO A 81 1.15 17.68 5.25
CA PRO A 81 2.36 17.71 6.05
C PRO A 81 3.39 18.71 5.48
N GLY A 82 3.96 19.51 6.36
CA GLY A 82 5.09 20.39 6.07
C GLY A 82 6.39 19.60 5.94
N ASN A 83 7.31 19.73 6.89
CA ASN A 83 8.48 18.86 6.98
C ASN A 83 8.08 17.52 7.61
N PHE A 84 8.47 16.41 6.99
CA PHE A 84 8.10 15.07 7.43
C PHE A 84 9.17 14.06 7.07
N ASP A 85 9.19 12.96 7.83
CA ASP A 85 9.82 11.71 7.45
C ASP A 85 8.70 10.70 7.15
N MET A 86 8.75 10.07 5.98
CA MET A 86 7.77 9.04 5.59
C MET A 86 8.50 7.73 5.33
N ARG A 87 7.95 6.64 5.87
CA ARG A 87 8.45 5.29 5.66
C ARG A 87 7.29 4.40 5.23
N PHE A 88 7.55 3.58 4.24
CA PHE A 88 6.61 2.58 3.75
C PHE A 88 7.40 1.45 3.08
N GLU A 89 6.78 0.29 3.03
CA GLU A 89 7.25 -0.84 2.24
C GLU A 89 6.38 -0.92 0.98
N PHE A 90 6.94 -1.40 -0.12
CA PHE A 90 6.19 -1.60 -1.35
C PHE A 90 6.59 -2.91 -2.02
N ARG A 91 5.68 -3.42 -2.85
CA ARG A 91 5.90 -4.50 -3.81
C ARG A 91 5.33 -4.06 -5.14
N ILE A 92 6.09 -4.22 -6.21
CA ILE A 92 5.67 -3.95 -7.58
C ILE A 92 5.95 -5.19 -8.43
N ILE A 93 5.07 -5.46 -9.39
CA ILE A 93 5.19 -6.57 -10.36
C ILE A 93 4.85 -5.97 -11.72
N GLY A 94 5.88 -5.62 -12.48
CA GLY A 94 5.78 -4.84 -13.70
C GLY A 94 5.34 -3.40 -13.49
N GLY A 95 5.62 -2.57 -14.51
CA GLY A 95 5.09 -1.21 -14.61
C GLY A 95 5.81 -0.16 -13.76
N ASN A 96 5.11 0.96 -13.53
CA ASN A 96 5.59 2.14 -12.83
C ASN A 96 4.52 2.64 -11.86
N SER A 97 4.98 3.20 -10.74
CA SER A 97 4.19 3.81 -9.68
C SER A 97 5.04 4.91 -9.02
N GLY A 98 4.54 5.51 -7.96
CA GLY A 98 5.31 6.47 -7.19
C GLY A 98 4.53 7.08 -6.06
N VAL A 99 5.26 7.73 -5.15
CA VAL A 99 4.67 8.53 -4.08
C VAL A 99 4.82 10.00 -4.44
N GLN A 100 3.67 10.66 -4.54
CA GLN A 100 3.61 12.09 -4.76
C GLN A 100 3.95 12.86 -3.47
N ILE A 101 4.85 13.83 -3.59
CA ILE A 101 5.36 14.63 -2.47
C ILE A 101 5.00 16.09 -2.70
N ARG A 102 4.12 16.63 -1.84
CA ARG A 102 3.66 18.03 -1.92
C ARG A 102 3.13 18.39 -3.32
N SER A 103 2.54 17.42 -4.02
CA SER A 103 2.01 17.61 -5.36
C SER A 103 0.64 18.29 -5.32
N LYS A 104 0.34 19.04 -6.38
CA LYS A 104 -0.99 19.61 -6.60
C LYS A 104 -1.93 18.52 -7.07
N LEU A 105 -3.14 18.49 -6.52
CA LEU A 105 -4.24 17.68 -7.05
C LEU A 105 -4.74 18.29 -8.36
N LEU A 106 -4.90 17.46 -9.37
CA LEU A 106 -5.54 17.78 -10.64
C LEU A 106 -6.89 17.04 -10.75
N PRO A 107 -7.74 17.36 -11.75
CA PRO A 107 -8.93 16.57 -12.03
C PRO A 107 -8.62 15.08 -12.26
N ASP A 108 -9.65 14.24 -12.14
CA ASP A 108 -9.58 12.80 -12.42
C ASP A 108 -8.53 12.01 -11.60
N TRP A 109 -8.28 12.44 -10.36
CA TRP A 109 -7.27 11.87 -9.44
C TRP A 109 -5.85 11.90 -10.00
N ASP A 110 -5.58 12.80 -10.94
CA ASP A 110 -4.22 13.07 -11.41
C ASP A 110 -3.51 14.07 -10.47
N THR A 111 -2.19 14.19 -10.58
CA THR A 111 -1.41 15.09 -9.75
C THR A 111 -0.24 15.71 -10.53
N ASN A 112 0.26 16.85 -10.05
CA ASN A 112 1.45 17.47 -10.60
C ASN A 112 2.36 17.99 -9.49
N GLY A 113 3.58 17.48 -9.46
CA GLY A 113 4.62 17.85 -8.50
C GLY A 113 5.72 16.82 -8.44
N TYR A 114 6.37 16.76 -7.28
CA TYR A 114 7.47 15.83 -7.02
C TYR A 114 6.96 14.41 -6.81
N GLN A 115 7.69 13.44 -7.34
CA GLN A 115 7.43 12.01 -7.19
C GLN A 115 8.70 11.33 -6.69
N ALA A 116 8.59 10.52 -5.64
CA ALA A 116 9.54 9.45 -5.39
C ALA A 116 9.13 8.26 -6.25
N ASP A 117 9.90 7.97 -7.29
CA ASP A 117 9.51 7.01 -8.32
C ASP A 117 9.71 5.55 -7.87
N ILE A 118 8.82 4.67 -8.33
CA ILE A 118 8.83 3.23 -8.06
C ILE A 118 8.62 2.51 -9.39
N GLU A 119 9.54 1.63 -9.74
CA GLU A 119 9.42 0.78 -10.94
C GLU A 119 9.77 -0.67 -10.61
N ASP A 120 9.36 -1.59 -11.48
CA ASP A 120 9.85 -2.98 -11.48
C ASP A 120 11.21 -3.10 -12.20
N GLY A 121 12.15 -2.26 -11.78
CA GLY A 121 13.48 -2.11 -12.35
C GLY A 121 14.46 -1.58 -11.28
N THR A 122 15.72 -1.38 -11.66
CA THR A 122 16.77 -0.99 -10.69
C THR A 122 17.16 0.48 -10.75
N GLN A 123 16.71 1.21 -11.77
CA GLN A 123 17.21 2.53 -12.11
C GLN A 123 16.41 3.64 -11.44
N TRP A 124 15.08 3.58 -11.54
CA TRP A 124 14.20 4.69 -11.17
C TRP A 124 13.67 4.60 -9.75
N VAL A 125 13.75 3.43 -9.09
CA VAL A 125 13.35 3.29 -7.68
C VAL A 125 14.12 4.27 -6.79
N GLY A 126 13.40 5.22 -6.17
CA GLY A 126 13.95 6.26 -5.32
C GLY A 126 14.53 7.47 -6.07
N CYS A 127 14.31 7.55 -7.39
CA CYS A 127 14.54 8.77 -8.15
C CYS A 127 13.55 9.86 -7.71
N LEU A 128 14.04 11.10 -7.62
CA LEU A 128 13.18 12.26 -7.50
C LEU A 128 12.82 12.74 -8.90
N PHE A 129 11.56 12.59 -9.27
CA PHE A 129 10.99 13.05 -10.53
C PHE A 129 10.08 14.26 -10.29
N GLU A 130 9.99 15.18 -11.27
CA GLU A 130 9.00 16.24 -11.29
C GLU A 130 8.28 16.25 -12.63
N HIS A 131 6.94 16.22 -12.60
CA HIS A 131 6.07 16.09 -13.78
C HIS A 131 6.36 17.12 -14.89
N THR A 132 6.89 18.30 -14.56
CA THR A 132 7.23 19.35 -15.53
C THR A 132 8.71 19.44 -15.89
N ARG A 133 9.60 18.75 -15.17
CA ARG A 133 11.07 18.92 -15.28
C ARG A 133 11.84 17.62 -15.46
N VAL A 134 11.14 16.51 -15.64
CA VAL A 134 11.69 15.14 -15.72
C VAL A 134 12.41 14.72 -14.44
N ALA A 135 13.29 13.72 -14.52
CA ALA A 135 14.09 13.26 -13.38
C ALA A 135 15.05 14.37 -12.91
N LEU A 136 14.93 14.72 -11.64
CA LEU A 136 15.76 15.74 -10.97
C LEU A 136 17.02 15.15 -10.33
N GLY A 137 17.00 13.86 -9.99
CA GLY A 137 18.15 13.14 -9.44
C GLY A 137 17.84 11.67 -9.18
N LEU A 138 18.81 10.80 -9.45
CA LEU A 138 18.68 9.37 -9.19
C LEU A 138 18.86 9.05 -7.70
N ARG A 139 18.54 7.82 -7.31
CA ARG A 139 18.70 7.35 -5.94
C ARG A 139 20.14 7.55 -5.46
N GLY A 140 20.29 8.28 -4.36
CA GLY A 140 21.58 8.59 -3.74
C GLY A 140 22.28 9.82 -4.30
N GLU A 141 21.74 10.45 -5.35
CA GLU A 141 22.24 11.70 -5.89
C GLU A 141 21.66 12.90 -5.13
N LYS A 142 22.44 13.99 -5.07
CA LYS A 142 21.95 15.28 -4.59
C LYS A 142 21.51 16.10 -5.79
N SER A 143 20.21 16.31 -5.94
CA SER A 143 19.70 17.26 -6.92
C SER A 143 19.94 18.68 -6.41
N GLY A 144 20.53 19.54 -7.25
CA GLY A 144 20.98 20.89 -6.87
C GLY A 144 19.88 21.94 -6.86
N HIS A 145 18.61 21.55 -6.83
CA HIS A 145 17.50 22.46 -7.06
C HIS A 145 17.12 23.19 -5.77
N ARG A 146 17.17 24.53 -5.82
CA ARG A 146 16.65 25.46 -4.81
C ARG A 146 15.24 25.89 -5.19
#